data_AF-A0A1V5GKH9-F1
#
_entry.id   AF-A0A1V5GKH9-F1
#
_cell.length_a   1.000
_cell.length_b   1.000
_cell.length_c   1.000
_cell.angle_alpha   90.00
_cell.angle_beta   90.00
_cell.angle_gamma   90.00
#
_symmetry.space_group_name_H-M   'P 1'
#
loop_
_entity.id
_entity.type
_entity.pdbx_description
1 polymer ?
#
loop_
_entity_poly.entity_id
_entity_poly.type
_entity_poly.pdbx_seq_one_letter_code
_entity_poly.pdbx_strand_id
1 'polypeptide(L)'
;MFYLLIANAVVPLARRAYRALFVPEEIARHTCLDLYHHALHYRKTYGAWGIRPRILFWLQNHRFAELFRLGRMQYKLQPFRNQAVVYRNAAGETLALACPGQRFNPEGFLQDGASTFRDEECWESDLHDDSDVVAGHPIDPRGFALRRAVRLPKREWRKVLDEGDTVLEMHIPEGGRMTPEASRSSMRWAAEFFDRYFPNDPFKAFGCWSWIFNTQFEALLPADSNMINFMRQLYLLPSRSNGNAGLYFIFGEDRIDPASAPRDTSIRRAMLAQLETGQGLRNGAMFFLREDLPYLGTEHYRAHWPPRILRR
;
A
#
# COMPACT_ATOMS: atom_id res chain seq x y z
N MET A 1 12.59 -27.66 3.07
CA MET A 1 12.84 -28.12 1.67
C MET A 1 11.56 -28.46 0.90
N PHE A 2 10.64 -29.30 1.39
CA PHE A 2 9.44 -29.75 0.65
C PHE A 2 8.68 -28.65 -0.13
N TYR A 3 8.22 -27.60 0.56
CA TYR A 3 7.48 -26.51 -0.10
C TYR A 3 8.32 -25.71 -1.11
N LEU A 4 9.64 -25.62 -0.90
CA LEU A 4 10.54 -24.95 -1.85
C LEU A 4 10.61 -25.73 -3.17
N LEU A 5 10.60 -27.07 -3.13
CA LEU A 5 10.56 -27.89 -4.34
C LEU A 5 9.26 -27.68 -5.12
N ILE A 6 8.12 -27.65 -4.43
CA ILE A 6 6.81 -27.33 -5.04
C ILE A 6 6.85 -25.95 -5.69
N ALA A 7 7.41 -24.95 -4.99
CA ALA A 7 7.49 -23.60 -5.50
C ALA A 7 8.40 -23.45 -6.73
N ASN A 8 9.47 -24.24 -6.84
CA ASN A 8 10.29 -24.27 -8.05
C ASN A 8 9.51 -24.76 -9.28
N ALA A 9 8.51 -25.64 -9.10
CA ALA A 9 7.65 -26.09 -10.19
C ALA A 9 6.78 -24.96 -10.78
N VAL A 10 6.62 -23.83 -10.08
CA VAL A 10 5.89 -22.65 -10.59
C VAL A 10 6.66 -21.96 -11.72
N VAL A 11 8.01 -21.96 -11.70
CA VAL A 11 8.84 -21.21 -12.66
C VAL A 11 8.54 -21.58 -14.13
N PRO A 12 8.54 -22.88 -14.54
CA PRO A 12 8.20 -23.23 -15.92
C PRO A 12 6.73 -22.93 -16.27
N LEU A 13 5.81 -22.96 -15.31
CA LEU A 13 4.40 -22.60 -15.54
C LEU A 13 4.26 -21.10 -15.79
N ALA A 14 4.87 -20.28 -14.93
CA ALA A 14 4.94 -18.83 -15.07
C ALA A 14 5.55 -18.46 -16.42
N ARG A 15 6.74 -18.96 -16.76
CA ARG A 15 7.39 -18.64 -18.06
C ARG A 15 6.49 -18.93 -19.28
N ARG A 16 5.65 -19.97 -19.23
CA ARG A 16 4.65 -20.24 -20.28
C ARG A 16 3.52 -19.21 -20.28
N ALA A 17 2.96 -18.88 -19.12
CA ALA A 17 1.89 -17.89 -18.99
C ALA A 17 2.32 -16.49 -19.49
N TYR A 18 3.49 -15.99 -19.09
CA TYR A 18 3.95 -14.67 -19.53
C TYR A 18 4.26 -14.64 -21.04
N ARG A 19 4.78 -15.75 -21.58
CA ARG A 19 5.01 -15.87 -23.03
C ARG A 19 3.69 -15.80 -23.82
N ALA A 20 2.62 -16.38 -23.30
CA ALA A 20 1.30 -16.29 -23.92
C ALA A 20 0.72 -14.86 -23.94
N LEU A 21 1.20 -13.98 -23.04
CA LEU A 21 0.90 -12.55 -23.04
C LEU A 21 1.85 -11.71 -23.91
N PHE A 22 2.77 -12.35 -24.63
CA PHE A 22 3.83 -11.70 -25.43
C PHE A 22 4.71 -10.73 -24.63
N VAL A 23 4.76 -10.89 -23.31
CA VAL A 23 5.61 -10.10 -22.41
C VAL A 23 7.07 -10.57 -22.53
N PRO A 24 8.07 -9.66 -22.53
CA PRO A 24 9.48 -10.04 -22.61
C PRO A 24 9.90 -11.03 -21.53
N GLU A 25 10.72 -12.01 -21.90
CA GLU A 25 11.15 -13.07 -20.98
C GLU A 25 11.84 -12.53 -19.72
N GLU A 26 12.53 -11.39 -19.84
CA GLU A 26 13.17 -10.71 -18.72
C GLU A 26 12.18 -10.34 -17.60
N ILE A 27 10.95 -9.92 -17.94
CA ILE A 27 9.92 -9.62 -16.94
C ILE A 27 9.51 -10.88 -16.20
N ALA A 28 9.29 -11.98 -16.91
CA ALA A 28 8.98 -13.27 -16.26
C ALA A 28 10.11 -13.71 -15.32
N ARG A 29 11.36 -13.56 -15.76
CA ARG A 29 12.55 -13.86 -14.95
C ARG A 29 12.60 -13.00 -13.69
N HIS A 30 12.45 -11.68 -13.83
CA HIS A 30 12.47 -10.74 -12.71
C HIS A 30 11.34 -10.98 -11.73
N THR A 31 10.12 -11.24 -12.20
CA THR A 31 8.99 -11.55 -11.31
C THR A 31 9.23 -12.87 -10.56
N CYS A 32 9.81 -13.88 -11.21
CA CYS A 32 10.13 -15.16 -10.56
C CYS A 32 11.26 -15.07 -9.51
N LEU A 33 12.02 -13.97 -9.43
CA LEU A 33 13.03 -13.78 -8.36
C LEU A 33 12.40 -13.70 -6.96
N ASP A 34 11.09 -13.49 -6.84
CA ASP A 34 10.38 -13.61 -5.56
C ASP A 34 10.62 -14.94 -4.88
N LEU A 35 10.68 -16.03 -5.65
CA LEU A 35 10.96 -17.36 -5.11
C LEU A 35 12.30 -17.37 -4.39
N TYR A 36 13.33 -16.79 -5.01
CA TYR A 36 14.66 -16.66 -4.42
C TYR A 36 14.62 -15.78 -3.16
N HIS A 37 13.94 -14.63 -3.21
CA HIS A 37 13.85 -13.73 -2.06
C HIS A 37 13.13 -14.38 -0.88
N HIS A 38 12.02 -15.07 -1.10
CA HIS A 38 11.33 -15.82 -0.04
C HIS A 38 12.18 -16.96 0.51
N ALA A 39 12.94 -17.65 -0.34
CA ALA A 39 13.85 -18.70 0.11
C ALA A 39 15.02 -18.15 0.93
N LEU A 40 15.53 -16.98 0.54
CA LEU A 40 16.58 -16.27 1.26
C LEU A 40 16.07 -15.76 2.62
N HIS A 41 14.86 -15.17 2.67
CA HIS A 41 14.20 -14.76 3.92
C HIS A 41 14.08 -15.93 4.88
N TYR A 42 13.55 -17.05 4.39
CA TYR A 42 13.43 -18.29 5.19
C TYR A 42 14.78 -18.76 5.72
N ARG A 43 15.84 -18.73 4.89
CA ARG A 43 17.19 -19.10 5.33
C ARG A 43 17.74 -18.17 6.39
N LYS A 44 17.52 -16.86 6.26
CA LYS A 44 17.95 -15.88 7.28
C LYS A 44 17.23 -16.10 8.61
N THR A 45 15.95 -16.50 8.58
CA THR A 45 15.15 -16.73 9.79
C THR A 45 15.43 -18.08 10.44
N TYR A 46 15.56 -19.16 9.67
CA TYR A 46 15.61 -20.54 10.20
C TYR A 46 16.94 -21.26 10.01
N GLY A 47 17.94 -20.63 9.39
CA GLY A 47 19.25 -21.22 9.12
C GLY A 47 19.28 -22.27 8.00
N ALA A 48 18.13 -22.65 7.43
CA ALA A 48 18.02 -23.67 6.37
C ALA A 48 17.25 -23.13 5.16
N TRP A 49 17.45 -23.72 3.97
CA TRP A 49 16.67 -23.34 2.79
C TRP A 49 15.25 -23.92 2.82
N GLY A 50 14.27 -23.07 2.55
CA GLY A 50 12.84 -23.41 2.54
C GLY A 50 11.99 -22.21 2.16
N ILE A 51 10.67 -22.36 2.23
CA ILE A 51 9.71 -21.25 2.18
C ILE A 51 8.58 -21.55 3.15
N ARG A 52 7.90 -20.52 3.65
CA ARG A 52 6.68 -20.69 4.44
C ARG A 52 5.54 -21.16 3.51
N PRO A 53 4.64 -22.06 3.95
CA PRO A 53 3.52 -22.54 3.12
C PRO A 53 2.68 -21.41 2.52
N ARG A 54 2.49 -20.31 3.26
CA ARG A 54 1.73 -19.13 2.80
C ARG A 54 2.25 -18.54 1.48
N ILE A 55 3.53 -18.74 1.16
CA ILE A 55 4.15 -18.24 -0.07
C ILE A 55 3.63 -18.99 -1.30
N LEU A 56 3.15 -20.22 -1.17
CA LEU A 56 2.56 -20.95 -2.29
C LEU A 56 1.28 -20.30 -2.84
N PHE A 57 0.52 -19.62 -1.98
CA PHE A 57 -0.63 -18.82 -2.40
C PHE A 57 -0.18 -17.56 -3.15
N TRP A 58 0.88 -16.90 -2.68
CA TRP A 58 1.47 -15.75 -3.37
C TRP A 58 1.96 -16.13 -4.77
N LEU A 59 2.61 -17.29 -4.91
CA LEU A 59 3.16 -17.77 -6.18
C LEU A 59 2.10 -18.14 -7.23
N GLN A 60 0.81 -18.20 -6.88
CA GLN A 60 -0.25 -18.36 -7.89
C GLN A 60 -0.30 -17.16 -8.83
N ASN A 61 -0.02 -15.95 -8.35
CA ASN A 61 0.00 -14.77 -9.21
C ASN A 61 1.05 -14.92 -10.34
N HIS A 62 2.20 -15.52 -10.05
CA HIS A 62 3.24 -15.82 -11.05
C HIS A 62 2.79 -16.92 -12.00
N ARG A 63 2.18 -17.98 -11.47
CA ARG A 63 1.67 -19.10 -12.28
C ARG A 63 0.67 -18.64 -13.35
N PHE A 64 -0.20 -17.69 -13.00
CA PHE A 64 -1.23 -17.15 -13.89
C PHE A 64 -0.83 -15.87 -14.63
N ALA A 65 0.42 -15.41 -14.47
CA ALA A 65 0.92 -14.16 -15.04
C ALA A 65 0.05 -12.93 -14.69
N GLU A 66 -0.39 -12.85 -13.43
CA GLU A 66 -1.19 -11.72 -12.93
C GLU A 66 -0.32 -10.62 -12.32
N LEU A 67 0.95 -10.92 -11.98
CA LEU A 67 1.86 -10.01 -11.28
C LEU A 67 3.08 -9.69 -12.14
N PHE A 68 3.52 -8.43 -12.18
CA PHE A 68 4.66 -8.02 -13.01
C PHE A 68 5.65 -7.22 -12.19
N ARG A 69 6.89 -7.70 -12.03
CA ARG A 69 7.98 -6.92 -11.44
C ARG A 69 8.56 -5.98 -12.49
N LEU A 70 8.32 -4.68 -12.29
CA LEU A 70 8.69 -3.62 -13.22
C LEU A 70 9.61 -2.65 -12.50
N GLY A 71 10.90 -2.98 -12.45
CA GLY A 71 11.89 -2.24 -11.67
C GLY A 71 11.83 -2.61 -10.19
N ARG A 72 11.59 -1.62 -9.32
CA ARG A 72 11.64 -1.83 -7.87
C ARG A 72 10.41 -2.56 -7.33
N MET A 73 9.24 -2.28 -7.87
CA MET A 73 7.97 -2.79 -7.35
C MET A 73 7.37 -3.83 -8.29
N GLN A 74 6.29 -4.45 -7.83
CA GLN A 74 5.48 -5.37 -8.59
C GLN A 74 4.05 -4.86 -8.67
N TYR A 75 3.36 -5.21 -9.75
CA TYR A 75 2.05 -4.65 -10.06
C TYR A 75 1.11 -5.72 -10.58
N LYS A 76 -0.15 -5.64 -10.18
CA LYS A 76 -1.24 -6.45 -10.74
C LYS A 76 -2.52 -5.63 -10.85
N LEU A 77 -3.31 -5.88 -11.88
CA LEU A 77 -4.63 -5.25 -12.03
C LEU A 77 -5.58 -5.81 -10.99
N GLN A 78 -6.23 -4.93 -10.23
CA GLN A 78 -7.22 -5.27 -9.21
C GLN A 78 -8.28 -4.18 -9.11
N PRO A 79 -9.47 -4.49 -8.59
CA PRO A 79 -10.42 -3.46 -8.19
C PRO A 79 -9.88 -2.66 -7.00
N PHE A 80 -10.12 -1.36 -6.99
CA PHE A 80 -9.90 -0.52 -5.83
C PHE A 80 -10.82 -0.99 -4.70
N ARG A 81 -10.23 -1.19 -3.53
CA ARG A 81 -10.96 -1.70 -2.36
C ARG A 81 -11.74 -0.55 -1.73
N ASN A 82 -12.83 -0.89 -1.04
CA ASN A 82 -13.67 0.04 -0.28
C ASN A 82 -12.94 0.67 0.92
N GLN A 83 -11.99 1.56 0.63
CA GLN A 83 -11.12 2.23 1.60
C GLN A 83 -11.45 3.71 1.73
N ALA A 84 -11.80 4.36 0.61
CA ALA A 84 -12.21 5.75 0.51
C ALA A 84 -12.93 5.99 -0.82
N VAL A 85 -13.58 7.15 -0.95
CA VAL A 85 -14.05 7.68 -2.24
C VAL A 85 -13.30 8.96 -2.54
N VAL A 86 -12.67 9.05 -3.72
CA VAL A 86 -11.76 10.15 -4.07
C VAL A 86 -12.42 11.12 -5.03
N TYR A 87 -12.33 12.41 -4.69
CA TYR A 87 -12.85 13.52 -5.47
C TYR A 87 -11.72 14.46 -5.89
N ARG A 88 -11.90 15.10 -7.04
CA ARG A 88 -10.98 16.10 -7.58
C ARG A 88 -11.74 17.30 -8.13
N ASN A 89 -11.22 18.49 -7.90
CA ASN A 89 -11.78 19.71 -8.49
C ASN A 89 -10.99 20.21 -9.71
N ALA A 90 -11.54 21.22 -10.38
CA ALA A 90 -10.91 21.82 -11.57
C ALA A 90 -9.56 22.53 -11.28
N ALA A 91 -9.29 22.88 -10.02
CA ALA A 91 -8.00 23.44 -9.60
C ALA A 91 -6.92 22.36 -9.37
N GLY A 92 -7.26 21.08 -9.51
CA GLY A 92 -6.36 19.95 -9.26
C GLY A 92 -6.30 19.51 -7.80
N GLU A 93 -7.08 20.12 -6.90
CA GLU A 93 -7.14 19.67 -5.51
C GLU A 93 -7.80 18.29 -5.44
N THR A 94 -7.23 17.40 -4.64
CA THR A 94 -7.70 16.02 -4.46
C THR A 94 -8.07 15.80 -3.01
N LEU A 95 -9.22 15.16 -2.79
CA LEU A 95 -9.74 14.88 -1.47
C LEU A 95 -10.37 13.50 -1.42
N ALA A 96 -9.85 12.64 -0.54
CA ALA A 96 -10.49 11.37 -0.20
C ALA A 96 -11.49 11.58 0.94
N LEU A 97 -12.68 11.00 0.80
CA LEU A 97 -13.68 10.89 1.86
C LEU A 97 -13.72 9.46 2.37
N ALA A 98 -13.82 9.29 3.70
CA ALA A 98 -14.01 7.99 4.34
C ALA A 98 -15.34 7.37 3.90
N CYS A 99 -15.35 6.05 3.76
CA CYS A 99 -16.54 5.29 3.42
C CYS A 99 -17.52 5.28 4.61
N PRO A 100 -18.83 5.18 4.37
CA PRO A 100 -19.81 5.17 5.46
C PRO A 100 -19.63 3.93 6.36
N GLY A 101 -19.87 4.08 7.66
CA GLY A 101 -19.79 3.00 8.64
C GLY A 101 -18.38 2.63 9.10
N GLN A 102 -17.33 3.35 8.66
CA GLN A 102 -15.99 3.15 9.18
C GLN A 102 -15.88 3.81 10.56
N ARG A 103 -15.37 3.07 11.54
CA ARG A 103 -15.16 3.58 12.89
C ARG A 103 -13.73 4.09 13.04
N PHE A 104 -13.58 5.26 13.64
CA PHE A 104 -12.29 5.90 13.90
C PHE A 104 -12.19 6.30 15.37
N ASN A 105 -10.98 6.32 15.91
CA ASN A 105 -10.69 6.91 17.22
C ASN A 105 -10.59 8.46 17.11
N PRO A 106 -10.37 9.20 18.21
CA PRO A 106 -10.33 10.66 18.17
C PRO A 106 -9.25 11.23 17.24
N GLU A 107 -8.14 10.51 17.06
CA GLU A 107 -7.05 10.90 16.15
C GLU A 107 -7.31 10.53 14.67
N GLY A 108 -8.42 9.85 14.36
CA GLY A 108 -8.80 9.52 12.98
C GLY A 108 -8.21 8.22 12.45
N PHE A 109 -7.70 7.33 13.31
CA PHE A 109 -7.23 6.00 12.92
C PHE A 109 -8.36 4.98 12.99
N LEU A 110 -8.40 4.09 12.00
CA LEU A 110 -9.48 3.13 11.82
C LEU A 110 -9.48 2.07 12.93
N GLN A 111 -10.66 1.84 13.48
CA GLN A 111 -10.95 0.91 14.57
C GLN A 111 -11.76 -0.27 14.04
N ASP A 112 -11.31 -1.49 14.31
CA ASP A 112 -11.98 -2.72 13.86
C ASP A 112 -12.50 -3.60 15.02
N GLY A 113 -12.40 -3.11 16.26
CA GLY A 113 -12.91 -3.78 17.47
C GLY A 113 -12.17 -5.07 17.86
N ALA A 114 -11.24 -5.56 17.04
CA ALA A 114 -10.54 -6.84 17.23
C ALA A 114 -9.04 -6.67 17.55
N SER A 115 -8.53 -5.44 17.51
CA SER A 115 -7.10 -5.15 17.60
C SER A 115 -6.64 -4.61 18.96
N THR A 116 -5.32 -4.49 19.14
CA THR A 116 -4.68 -3.81 20.28
C THR A 116 -4.92 -2.30 20.30
N PHE A 117 -5.62 -1.76 19.31
CA PHE A 117 -5.84 -0.32 19.16
C PHE A 117 -7.19 0.15 19.72
N ARG A 118 -7.88 -0.68 20.51
CA ARG A 118 -9.21 -0.34 21.05
C ARG A 118 -9.18 1.01 21.74
N ASP A 119 -10.14 1.82 21.34
CA ASP A 119 -10.45 3.09 21.97
C ASP A 119 -11.91 3.07 22.42
N GLU A 120 -12.18 3.56 23.63
CA GLU A 120 -13.53 3.66 24.15
C GLU A 120 -14.29 4.79 23.44
N GLU A 121 -13.58 5.83 23.02
CA GLU A 121 -14.14 6.94 22.26
C GLU A 121 -13.95 6.70 20.76
N CYS A 122 -15.02 6.34 20.07
CA CYS A 122 -15.01 6.21 18.62
C CYS A 122 -16.08 7.11 18.00
N TRP A 123 -15.82 7.54 16.77
CA TRP A 123 -16.83 8.13 15.89
C TRP A 123 -16.94 7.30 14.63
N GLU A 124 -18.10 7.35 13.99
CA GLU A 124 -18.39 6.62 12.76
C GLU A 124 -18.50 7.63 11.61
N SER A 125 -17.85 7.33 10.48
CA SER A 125 -17.98 8.14 9.27
C SER A 125 -19.32 7.91 8.61
N ASP A 126 -19.85 8.98 8.04
CA ASP A 126 -20.97 8.97 7.12
C ASP A 126 -20.54 9.58 5.78
N LEU A 127 -21.27 9.21 4.72
CA LEU A 127 -21.14 9.71 3.36
C LEU A 127 -22.54 9.85 2.75
N HIS A 128 -22.95 11.10 2.51
CA HIS A 128 -24.20 11.43 1.85
C HIS A 128 -23.93 11.95 0.44
N ASP A 129 -24.60 11.37 -0.55
CA ASP A 129 -24.45 11.73 -1.96
C ASP A 129 -25.82 12.09 -2.54
N ASP A 130 -26.09 13.39 -2.70
CA ASP A 130 -27.35 13.93 -3.26
C ASP A 130 -27.16 14.44 -4.71
N SER A 131 -28.15 15.12 -5.32
CA SER A 131 -28.04 15.60 -6.70
C SER A 131 -26.94 16.65 -6.91
N ASP A 132 -26.60 17.44 -5.89
CA ASP A 132 -25.83 18.67 -6.03
C ASP A 132 -24.54 18.66 -5.21
N VAL A 133 -24.49 17.87 -4.14
CA VAL A 133 -23.43 17.87 -3.13
C VAL A 133 -23.12 16.45 -2.67
N VAL A 134 -21.84 16.18 -2.47
CA VAL A 134 -21.37 15.03 -1.68
C VAL A 134 -20.92 15.55 -0.32
N ALA A 135 -21.47 15.03 0.77
CA ALA A 135 -21.04 15.33 2.13
C ALA A 135 -20.39 14.12 2.79
N GLY A 136 -19.25 14.29 3.43
CA GLY A 136 -18.58 13.18 4.10
C GLY A 136 -17.33 13.59 4.85
N HIS A 137 -16.66 12.60 5.45
CA HIS A 137 -15.54 12.82 6.35
C HIS A 137 -14.21 12.78 5.60
N PRO A 138 -13.45 13.89 5.52
CA PRO A 138 -12.17 13.95 4.84
C PRO A 138 -11.15 12.99 5.42
N ILE A 139 -10.24 12.51 4.58
CA ILE A 139 -9.01 11.82 5.02
C ILE A 139 -7.83 12.71 4.70
N ASP A 140 -6.98 12.99 5.68
CA ASP A 140 -5.71 13.69 5.48
C ASP A 140 -4.75 12.79 4.69
N PRO A 141 -4.00 13.30 3.70
CA PRO A 141 -3.04 12.51 2.91
C PRO A 141 -1.91 11.89 3.76
N ARG A 142 -1.80 12.25 5.04
CA ARG A 142 -0.95 11.59 6.04
C ARG A 142 -1.55 10.30 6.61
N GLY A 143 -2.79 9.95 6.28
CA GLY A 143 -3.39 8.64 6.57
C GLY A 143 -4.29 8.57 7.79
N PHE A 144 -4.98 9.67 8.13
CA PHE A 144 -5.98 9.71 9.21
C PHE A 144 -7.22 10.50 8.81
N ALA A 145 -8.39 10.10 9.31
CA ALA A 145 -9.66 10.72 8.99
C ALA A 145 -9.95 11.94 9.89
N LEU A 146 -10.62 12.95 9.34
CA LEU A 146 -11.08 14.13 10.07
C LEU A 146 -12.55 13.97 10.46
N ARG A 147 -12.85 14.17 11.75
CA ARG A 147 -14.21 14.07 12.28
C ARG A 147 -15.17 15.14 11.74
N ARG A 148 -14.68 16.31 11.34
CA ARG A 148 -15.52 17.36 10.76
C ARG A 148 -15.82 17.02 9.29
N ALA A 149 -17.07 16.70 8.99
CA ALA A 149 -17.52 16.48 7.62
C ALA A 149 -17.41 17.75 6.77
N VAL A 150 -17.21 17.55 5.46
CA VAL A 150 -17.23 18.60 4.43
C VAL A 150 -18.38 18.39 3.47
N ARG A 151 -18.70 19.42 2.71
CA ARG A 151 -19.68 19.40 1.62
C ARG A 151 -18.96 19.78 0.32
N LEU A 152 -18.93 18.88 -0.64
CA LEU A 152 -18.30 19.03 -1.95
C LEU A 152 -19.38 19.28 -3.01
N PRO A 153 -19.51 20.52 -3.53
CA PRO A 153 -20.43 20.79 -4.63
C PRO A 153 -20.02 20.01 -5.89
N LYS A 154 -20.92 19.20 -6.46
CA LYS A 154 -20.65 18.37 -7.65
C LYS A 154 -20.33 19.18 -8.91
N ARG A 155 -20.78 20.43 -8.96
CA ARG A 155 -20.39 21.40 -9.99
C ARG A 155 -18.90 21.77 -9.96
N GLU A 156 -18.23 21.56 -8.83
CA GLU A 156 -16.81 21.88 -8.62
C GLU A 156 -15.95 20.62 -8.46
N TRP A 157 -16.50 19.56 -7.86
CA TRP A 157 -15.81 18.32 -7.51
C TRP A 157 -16.40 17.14 -8.27
N ARG A 158 -15.55 16.39 -8.97
CA ARG A 158 -15.91 15.13 -9.62
C ARG A 158 -15.30 13.94 -8.88
N LYS A 159 -16.02 12.82 -8.84
CA LYS A 159 -15.47 11.54 -8.37
C LYS A 159 -14.45 11.01 -9.37
N VAL A 160 -13.27 10.62 -8.90
CA VAL A 160 -12.15 10.14 -9.73
C VAL A 160 -11.67 8.75 -9.37
N LEU A 161 -11.98 8.25 -8.18
CA LEU A 161 -11.69 6.87 -7.79
C LEU A 161 -12.73 6.40 -6.75
N ASP A 162 -13.28 5.21 -6.96
CA ASP A 162 -14.27 4.57 -6.07
C ASP A 162 -14.07 3.05 -6.02
N GLU A 163 -14.78 2.38 -5.12
CA GLU A 163 -14.80 0.92 -5.05
C GLU A 163 -15.09 0.29 -6.42
N GLY A 164 -14.31 -0.73 -6.77
CA GLY A 164 -14.46 -1.47 -8.03
C GLY A 164 -13.72 -0.86 -9.22
N ASP A 165 -13.27 0.40 -9.13
CA ASP A 165 -12.45 1.01 -10.17
C ASP A 165 -11.13 0.26 -10.35
N THR A 166 -10.71 0.01 -11.58
CA THR A 166 -9.46 -0.71 -11.85
C THR A 166 -8.23 0.10 -11.40
N VAL A 167 -7.37 -0.53 -10.62
CA VAL A 167 -6.09 0.01 -10.14
C VAL A 167 -4.94 -0.95 -10.39
N LEU A 168 -3.72 -0.42 -10.43
CA LEU A 168 -2.51 -1.23 -10.29
C LEU A 168 -2.22 -1.42 -8.80
N GLU A 169 -2.55 -2.59 -8.27
CA GLU A 169 -2.15 -2.99 -6.93
C GLU A 169 -0.64 -3.22 -6.92
N MET A 170 0.06 -2.33 -6.23
CA MET A 170 1.50 -2.33 -6.05
C MET A 170 1.89 -3.27 -4.91
N HIS A 171 2.98 -4.00 -5.08
CA HIS A 171 3.61 -4.84 -4.07
C HIS A 171 5.11 -4.54 -4.00
N ILE A 172 5.68 -4.62 -2.79
CA ILE A 172 7.07 -4.24 -2.52
C ILE A 172 7.87 -5.50 -2.17
N PRO A 173 8.64 -6.09 -3.12
CA PRO A 173 9.47 -7.24 -2.83
C PRO A 173 10.64 -6.88 -1.90
N GLU A 174 11.21 -7.88 -1.22
CA GLU A 174 12.35 -7.70 -0.32
C GLU A 174 13.59 -7.17 -1.06
N GLY A 175 14.38 -6.31 -0.39
CA GLY A 175 15.65 -5.80 -0.90
C GLY A 175 15.54 -4.54 -1.76
N GLY A 176 16.55 -4.25 -2.57
CA GLY A 176 16.53 -3.22 -3.62
C GLY A 176 16.45 -1.74 -3.20
N ARG A 177 16.19 -1.43 -1.92
CA ARG A 177 15.90 -0.07 -1.37
C ARG A 177 14.70 0.60 -2.06
N MET A 178 14.01 1.51 -1.38
CA MET A 178 12.88 2.26 -1.95
C MET A 178 13.27 3.70 -2.25
N THR A 179 14.43 3.91 -2.88
CA THR A 179 14.90 5.26 -3.21
C THR A 179 13.86 5.99 -4.06
N PRO A 180 13.71 7.32 -3.92
CA PRO A 180 12.75 8.10 -4.70
C PRO A 180 12.82 7.81 -6.21
N GLU A 181 14.04 7.69 -6.76
CA GLU A 181 14.29 7.43 -8.17
C GLU A 181 13.77 6.05 -8.58
N ALA A 182 14.17 5.00 -7.86
CA ALA A 182 13.74 3.63 -8.16
C ALA A 182 12.22 3.45 -8.05
N SER A 183 11.58 4.06 -7.04
CA SER A 183 10.13 4.01 -6.87
C SER A 183 9.41 4.75 -8.01
N ARG A 184 9.91 5.94 -8.39
CA ARG A 184 9.36 6.73 -9.51
C ARG A 184 9.52 6.02 -10.85
N SER A 185 10.71 5.50 -11.15
CA SER A 185 10.97 4.76 -12.40
C SER A 185 10.12 3.50 -12.49
N SER A 186 9.94 2.79 -11.36
CA SER A 186 9.06 1.62 -11.26
C SER A 186 7.60 1.96 -11.62
N MET A 187 7.05 3.03 -11.04
CA MET A 187 5.66 3.43 -11.29
C MET A 187 5.43 3.93 -12.73
N ARG A 188 6.40 4.67 -13.29
CA ARG A 188 6.33 5.11 -14.70
C ARG A 188 6.39 3.94 -15.66
N TRP A 189 7.34 3.02 -15.45
CA TRP A 189 7.45 1.82 -16.27
C TRP A 189 6.18 0.97 -16.16
N ALA A 190 5.57 0.87 -14.98
CA ALA A 190 4.30 0.19 -14.83
C ALA A 190 3.19 0.80 -15.69
N ALA A 191 3.00 2.11 -15.67
CA ALA A 191 1.99 2.75 -16.54
C ALA A 191 2.22 2.42 -18.02
N GLU A 192 3.45 2.59 -18.52
CA GLU A 192 3.80 2.30 -19.92
C GLU A 192 3.62 0.81 -20.27
N PHE A 193 3.95 -0.09 -19.35
CA PHE A 193 3.82 -1.52 -19.52
C PHE A 193 2.35 -1.94 -19.63
N PHE A 194 1.50 -1.49 -18.70
CA PHE A 194 0.09 -1.86 -18.71
C PHE A 194 -0.66 -1.23 -19.89
N ASP A 195 -0.29 -0.01 -20.32
CA ASP A 195 -0.84 0.58 -21.54
C ASP A 195 -0.51 -0.25 -22.79
N ARG A 196 0.69 -0.86 -22.83
CA ARG A 196 1.13 -1.67 -23.96
C ARG A 196 0.53 -3.07 -23.99
N TYR A 197 0.57 -3.77 -22.85
CA TYR A 197 0.22 -5.20 -22.79
C TYR A 197 -1.21 -5.46 -22.33
N PHE A 198 -1.88 -4.48 -21.71
CA PHE A 198 -3.26 -4.57 -21.22
C PHE A 198 -4.10 -3.34 -21.62
N PRO A 199 -4.12 -2.95 -22.92
CA PRO A 199 -4.79 -1.72 -23.37
C PRO A 199 -6.30 -1.71 -23.13
N ASN A 200 -6.92 -2.89 -22.99
CA ASN A 200 -8.35 -3.03 -22.75
C ASN A 200 -8.73 -2.93 -21.26
N ASP A 201 -7.75 -2.86 -20.37
CA ASP A 201 -7.93 -2.79 -18.91
C ASP A 201 -7.32 -1.50 -18.34
N PRO A 202 -7.82 -0.31 -18.75
CA PRO A 202 -7.28 0.95 -18.25
C PRO A 202 -7.47 1.07 -16.74
N PHE A 203 -6.43 1.53 -16.05
CA PHE A 203 -6.45 1.74 -14.60
C PHE A 203 -6.47 3.23 -14.25
N LYS A 204 -7.12 3.57 -13.13
CA LYS A 204 -7.26 4.95 -12.64
C LYS A 204 -6.17 5.37 -11.66
N ALA A 205 -5.65 4.42 -10.88
CA ALA A 205 -4.67 4.71 -9.82
C ALA A 205 -3.73 3.53 -9.56
N PHE A 206 -2.64 3.81 -8.86
CA PHE A 206 -1.89 2.82 -8.10
C PHE A 206 -2.53 2.70 -6.72
N GLY A 207 -2.62 1.48 -6.20
CA GLY A 207 -3.07 1.22 -4.83
C GLY A 207 -2.10 0.30 -4.11
N CYS A 208 -1.96 0.43 -2.80
CA CYS A 208 -1.25 -0.57 -2.01
C CYS A 208 -1.78 -0.63 -0.58
N TRP A 209 -1.74 -1.82 0.00
CA TRP A 209 -2.01 -2.06 1.40
C TRP A 209 -0.80 -2.77 2.00
N SER A 210 -0.11 -2.12 2.94
CA SER A 210 1.14 -2.63 3.48
C SER A 210 1.53 -1.96 4.79
N TRP A 211 2.20 -2.73 5.65
CA TRP A 211 2.81 -2.25 6.89
C TRP A 211 3.82 -1.12 6.64
N ILE A 212 4.38 -1.04 5.43
CA ILE A 212 5.26 0.04 4.98
C ILE A 212 4.59 1.42 5.11
N PHE A 213 3.28 1.51 4.90
CA PHE A 213 2.51 2.75 4.98
C PHE A 213 1.98 3.04 6.39
N ASN A 214 2.57 2.40 7.40
CA ASN A 214 2.26 2.68 8.79
C ASN A 214 2.61 4.14 9.13
N THR A 215 1.58 4.92 9.47
CA THR A 215 1.67 6.34 9.82
C THR A 215 2.54 6.61 11.05
N GLN A 216 2.72 5.63 11.95
CA GLN A 216 3.61 5.74 13.11
C GLN A 216 5.08 5.93 12.69
N PHE A 217 5.49 5.39 11.54
CA PHE A 217 6.90 5.41 11.14
C PHE A 217 7.42 6.80 10.80
N GLU A 218 6.57 7.74 10.39
CA GLU A 218 7.02 9.10 10.10
C GLU A 218 7.55 9.83 11.35
N ALA A 219 7.08 9.45 12.54
CA ALA A 219 7.60 9.96 13.81
C ALA A 219 8.79 9.15 14.36
N LEU A 220 8.94 7.89 13.94
CA LEU A 220 9.91 6.94 14.53
C LEU A 220 11.18 6.75 13.68
N LEU A 221 11.13 7.06 12.39
CA LEU A 221 12.25 6.88 11.48
C LEU A 221 12.92 8.21 11.13
N PRO A 222 14.22 8.19 10.79
CA PRO A 222 14.91 9.36 10.26
C PRO A 222 14.20 9.96 9.05
N ALA A 223 14.23 11.29 8.95
CA ALA A 223 13.58 12.04 7.88
C ALA A 223 14.14 11.72 6.47
N ASP A 224 15.38 11.24 6.38
CA ASP A 224 16.05 10.82 5.14
C ASP A 224 15.76 9.33 4.77
N SER A 225 14.93 8.64 5.55
CA SER A 225 14.49 7.28 5.24
C SER A 225 13.78 7.24 3.89
N ASN A 226 14.28 6.40 2.98
CA ASN A 226 13.66 6.11 1.69
C ASN A 226 12.15 5.76 1.81
N MET A 227 11.79 5.02 2.86
CA MET A 227 10.39 4.65 3.10
C MET A 227 9.53 5.88 3.40
N ILE A 228 10.01 6.77 4.28
CA ILE A 228 9.30 7.99 4.64
C ILE A 228 9.22 8.95 3.45
N ASN A 229 10.32 9.12 2.72
CA ASN A 229 10.34 9.94 1.51
C ASN A 229 9.35 9.45 0.46
N PHE A 230 9.18 8.14 0.30
CA PHE A 230 8.16 7.58 -0.59
C PHE A 230 6.74 7.78 -0.05
N MET A 231 6.49 7.52 1.23
CA MET A 231 5.19 7.74 1.87
C MET A 231 4.69 9.18 1.69
N ARG A 232 5.58 10.18 1.75
CA ARG A 232 5.24 11.59 1.54
C ARG A 232 4.74 11.94 0.14
N GLN A 233 5.06 11.10 -0.86
CA GLN A 233 4.59 11.28 -2.22
C GLN A 233 3.17 10.80 -2.46
N LEU A 234 2.62 9.99 -1.55
CA LEU A 234 1.39 9.23 -1.74
C LEU A 234 0.24 9.85 -0.95
N TYR A 235 -0.99 9.54 -1.34
CA TYR A 235 -2.16 9.80 -0.51
C TYR A 235 -2.38 8.59 0.39
N LEU A 236 -1.98 8.70 1.66
CA LEU A 236 -2.16 7.60 2.61
C LEU A 236 -3.63 7.52 3.07
N LEU A 237 -4.08 6.30 3.30
CA LEU A 237 -5.41 6.00 3.83
C LEU A 237 -5.27 5.21 5.13
N PRO A 238 -6.13 5.47 6.13
CA PRO A 238 -6.18 4.67 7.34
C PRO A 238 -6.57 3.23 7.00
N SER A 239 -6.01 2.26 7.72
CA SER A 239 -6.24 0.85 7.47
C SER A 239 -6.48 0.08 8.77
N ARG A 240 -7.29 -0.98 8.66
CA ARG A 240 -7.40 -2.01 9.70
C ARG A 240 -6.03 -2.54 10.07
N SER A 241 -5.80 -2.67 11.37
CA SER A 241 -4.49 -2.92 11.96
C SER A 241 -4.67 -3.87 13.12
N ASN A 242 -3.90 -4.96 13.17
CA ASN A 242 -4.01 -5.98 14.22
C ASN A 242 -2.93 -5.88 15.31
N GLY A 243 -2.10 -4.84 15.27
CA GLY A 243 -1.01 -4.61 16.21
C GLY A 243 0.32 -5.30 15.86
N ASN A 244 0.33 -6.20 14.87
CA ASN A 244 1.50 -7.01 14.50
C ASN A 244 2.00 -6.73 13.07
N ALA A 245 1.54 -5.64 12.44
CA ALA A 245 1.84 -5.34 11.06
C ALA A 245 3.36 -5.24 10.83
N GLY A 246 3.85 -5.95 9.80
CA GLY A 246 5.25 -5.91 9.39
C GLY A 246 6.20 -6.86 10.13
N LEU A 247 5.79 -7.47 11.27
CA LEU A 247 6.68 -8.32 12.07
C LEU A 247 7.29 -9.46 11.26
N TYR A 248 6.47 -10.18 10.49
CA TYR A 248 6.94 -11.27 9.63
C TYR A 248 8.00 -10.82 8.62
N PHE A 249 7.88 -9.62 8.07
CA PHE A 249 8.79 -9.13 7.04
C PHE A 249 10.14 -8.66 7.63
N ILE A 250 10.15 -8.19 8.87
CA ILE A 250 11.35 -7.62 9.50
C ILE A 250 12.07 -8.62 10.44
N PHE A 251 11.30 -9.49 11.09
CA PHE A 251 11.79 -10.44 12.08
C PHE A 251 11.59 -11.91 11.66
N GLY A 252 10.83 -12.18 10.60
CA GLY A 252 10.57 -13.55 10.11
C GLY A 252 9.40 -14.27 10.78
N GLU A 253 8.86 -13.70 11.87
CA GLU A 253 7.73 -14.26 12.62
C GLU A 253 6.61 -13.25 12.80
N ASP A 254 5.37 -13.73 12.92
CA ASP A 254 4.18 -12.89 13.11
C ASP A 254 4.04 -12.40 14.56
N ARG A 255 4.84 -12.94 15.49
CA ARG A 255 4.94 -12.52 16.89
C ARG A 255 6.40 -12.61 17.33
N ILE A 256 6.81 -11.65 18.16
CA ILE A 256 8.15 -11.57 18.73
C ILE A 256 8.07 -11.19 20.21
N ASP A 257 9.12 -11.47 20.95
CA ASP A 257 9.38 -10.82 22.24
C ASP A 257 10.23 -9.56 22.01
N PRO A 258 9.70 -8.35 22.27
CA PRO A 258 10.47 -7.13 22.08
C PRO A 258 11.76 -7.06 22.90
N ALA A 259 11.83 -7.71 24.07
CA ALA A 259 13.01 -7.66 24.93
C ALA A 259 14.22 -8.35 24.26
N SER A 260 14.01 -9.52 23.65
CA SER A 260 15.07 -10.33 23.03
C SER A 260 15.27 -10.08 21.52
N ALA A 261 14.38 -9.34 20.87
CA ALA A 261 14.46 -9.08 19.43
C ALA A 261 15.68 -8.21 19.02
N PRO A 262 16.26 -8.47 17.83
CA PRO A 262 17.42 -7.73 17.34
C PRO A 262 17.12 -6.26 17.04
N ARG A 263 18.09 -5.37 17.31
CA ARG A 263 18.00 -3.89 17.17
C ARG A 263 19.04 -3.30 16.21
N ASP A 264 19.60 -4.13 15.33
CA ASP A 264 20.69 -3.83 14.39
C ASP A 264 20.30 -2.87 13.25
N THR A 265 19.01 -2.72 12.94
CA THR A 265 18.53 -1.77 11.91
C THR A 265 17.62 -0.68 12.49
N SER A 266 17.54 0.47 11.82
CA SER A 266 16.66 1.57 12.24
C SER A 266 15.19 1.15 12.27
N ILE A 267 14.73 0.36 11.30
CA ILE A 267 13.34 -0.13 11.28
C ILE A 267 13.04 -1.10 12.41
N ARG A 268 13.99 -2.00 12.76
CA ARG A 268 13.83 -2.88 13.93
C ARG A 268 13.72 -2.06 15.21
N ARG A 269 14.59 -1.07 15.40
CA ARG A 269 14.53 -0.17 16.57
C ARG A 269 13.20 0.60 16.63
N ALA A 270 12.75 1.15 15.51
CA ALA A 270 11.49 1.90 15.45
C ALA A 270 10.27 1.02 15.79
N MET A 271 10.20 -0.20 15.24
CA MET A 271 9.10 -1.13 15.53
C MET A 271 9.10 -1.56 17.00
N LEU A 272 10.28 -1.84 17.56
CA LEU A 272 10.41 -2.24 18.96
C LEU A 272 10.06 -1.09 19.91
N ALA A 273 10.55 0.13 19.64
CA ALA A 273 10.20 1.31 20.42
C ALA A 273 8.68 1.54 20.46
N GLN A 274 7.98 1.34 19.33
CA GLN A 274 6.52 1.42 19.31
C GLN A 274 5.87 0.37 20.19
N LEU A 275 6.29 -0.90 20.08
CA LEU A 275 5.73 -2.00 20.88
C LEU A 275 5.98 -1.82 22.38
N GLU A 276 7.13 -1.24 22.76
CA GLU A 276 7.50 -0.94 24.15
C GLU A 276 6.60 0.14 24.79
N THR A 277 5.91 0.98 24.00
CA THR A 277 4.87 1.90 24.52
C THR A 277 3.57 1.18 24.94
N GLY A 278 3.46 -0.12 24.67
CA GLY A 278 2.22 -0.89 24.84
C GLY A 278 1.24 -0.76 23.68
N GLN A 279 1.49 0.14 22.72
CA GLN A 279 0.70 0.25 21.50
C GLN A 279 1.21 -0.70 20.41
N GLY A 280 0.29 -1.25 19.62
CA GLY A 280 0.63 -2.12 18.49
C GLY A 280 1.26 -1.37 17.30
N LEU A 281 1.64 -2.15 16.30
CA LEU A 281 2.07 -1.68 14.97
C LEU A 281 0.87 -1.58 14.02
N ARG A 282 0.67 -0.39 13.44
CA ARG A 282 -0.38 -0.14 12.47
C ARG A 282 -0.02 -0.65 11.08
N ASN A 283 -1.05 -0.88 10.30
CA ASN A 283 -0.99 -1.06 8.87
C ASN A 283 -1.40 0.25 8.18
N GLY A 284 -1.14 0.36 6.89
CA GLY A 284 -1.57 1.50 6.08
C GLY A 284 -2.01 1.08 4.69
N ALA A 285 -2.76 1.97 4.06
CA ALA A 285 -3.04 1.89 2.64
C ALA A 285 -2.64 3.19 1.95
N MET A 286 -2.58 3.16 0.63
CA MET A 286 -2.32 4.33 -0.18
C MET A 286 -3.01 4.23 -1.53
N PHE A 287 -3.28 5.39 -2.11
CA PHE A 287 -3.47 5.51 -3.55
C PHE A 287 -2.55 6.59 -4.13
N PHE A 288 -2.33 6.50 -5.44
CA PHE A 288 -1.70 7.53 -6.25
C PHE A 288 -2.39 7.53 -7.62
N LEU A 289 -3.08 8.61 -7.96
CA LEU A 289 -3.82 8.70 -9.22
C LEU A 289 -2.85 8.64 -10.40
N ARG A 290 -3.24 7.89 -11.43
CA ARG A 290 -2.42 7.69 -12.63
C ARG A 290 -2.07 9.04 -13.30
N GLU A 291 -3.04 9.95 -13.35
CA GLU A 291 -2.87 11.29 -13.92
C GLU A 291 -1.84 12.16 -13.17
N ASP A 292 -1.48 11.79 -11.94
CA ASP A 292 -0.50 12.54 -11.13
C ASP A 292 0.93 12.02 -11.29
N LEU A 293 1.18 10.99 -12.11
CA LEU A 293 2.53 10.46 -12.35
C LEU A 293 3.57 11.53 -12.74
N PRO A 294 3.21 12.57 -13.52
CA PRO A 294 4.11 13.70 -13.78
C PRO A 294 4.61 14.41 -12.51
N TYR A 295 3.82 14.44 -11.44
CA TYR A 295 4.11 15.13 -10.18
C TYR A 295 4.77 14.23 -9.11
N LEU A 296 5.05 12.96 -9.43
CA LEU A 296 5.73 12.06 -8.49
C LEU A 296 7.15 12.56 -8.19
N GLY A 297 7.39 12.96 -6.94
CA GLY A 297 8.61 13.62 -6.47
C GLY A 297 8.38 15.02 -5.88
N THR A 298 7.16 15.57 -5.99
CA THR A 298 6.83 16.92 -5.48
C THR A 298 5.96 16.91 -4.23
N GLU A 299 5.73 15.74 -3.61
CA GLU A 299 4.79 15.57 -2.49
C GLU A 299 3.38 16.10 -2.82
N HIS A 300 2.94 15.87 -4.07
CA HIS A 300 1.78 16.52 -4.69
C HIS A 300 0.57 16.65 -3.77
N TYR A 301 0.12 15.56 -3.14
CA TYR A 301 -1.07 15.59 -2.27
C TYR A 301 -0.87 16.39 -0.98
N ARG A 302 0.31 16.32 -0.37
CA ARG A 302 0.64 17.06 0.86
C ARG A 302 0.88 18.54 0.58
N ALA A 303 1.52 18.88 -0.54
CA ALA A 303 1.79 20.26 -0.95
C ALA A 303 0.50 21.08 -1.21
N HIS A 304 -0.59 20.42 -1.60
CA HIS A 304 -1.90 21.05 -1.82
C HIS A 304 -2.85 20.92 -0.61
N TRP A 305 -2.35 20.43 0.53
CA TRP A 305 -3.14 20.25 1.75
C TRP A 305 -3.02 21.46 2.70
N PRO A 306 -4.10 21.87 3.40
CA PRO A 306 -5.48 21.44 3.18
C PRO A 306 -6.07 22.11 1.92
N PRO A 307 -6.94 21.42 1.15
CA PRO A 307 -7.69 22.03 0.07
C PRO A 307 -8.55 23.19 0.57
N ARG A 308 -8.90 24.10 -0.33
CA ARG A 308 -9.66 25.32 0.01
C ARG A 308 -10.96 25.05 0.77
N ILE A 309 -11.62 23.93 0.50
CA ILE A 309 -12.89 23.55 1.16
C ILE A 309 -12.71 23.27 2.66
N LEU A 310 -11.51 22.88 3.10
CA LEU A 310 -11.19 22.62 4.51
C LEU A 310 -10.68 23.84 5.28
N ARG A 311 -10.36 24.94 4.59
CA ARG A 311 -9.91 26.19 5.22
C ARG A 311 -11.07 27.08 5.68
N ARG A 312 -12.30 26.65 5.42
CA ARG A 312 -13.56 27.34 5.76
C ARG A 312 -14.23 26.66 6.96
#